data_AF-A0A2N6CA13-F1
#
_entry.id   AF-A0A2N6CA13-F1
#
_cell.length_a   1.000
_cell.length_b   1.000
_cell.length_c   1.000
_cell.angle_alpha   90.00
_cell.angle_beta   90.00
_cell.angle_gamma   90.00
#
_symmetry.space_group_name_H-M   'P 1'
#
loop_
_entity.id
_entity.type
_entity.pdbx_description
1 polymer ?
#
loop_
_entity_poly.entity_id
_entity_poly.type
_entity_poly.pdbx_seq_one_letter_code
_entity_poly.pdbx_strand_id
1 'polypeptide(L)'
;MDPFMGLVGAVVITHWSYVLLIDISRILLDREAAPVLVAKIRTTIEADSDNLVADLDVWQVSPHDLAVIFTVVTNFPKAPDHYKALLQEFIGEVHVNVEVQNMRVNPALLELLLILKTLPVV
;
A
#
# COMPACT_ATOMS: atom_id res chain seq x y z
N MET A 1 45.86 16.04 22.89
CA MET A 1 44.52 15.74 22.36
C MET A 1 43.56 15.87 23.53
N ASP A 2 42.69 16.87 23.51
CA ASP A 2 41.78 17.14 24.64
C ASP A 2 40.65 16.11 24.69
N PRO A 3 40.51 15.33 25.78
CA PRO A 3 39.41 14.37 25.93
C PRO A 3 38.02 15.01 25.81
N PHE A 4 37.92 16.29 26.13
CA PHE A 4 36.69 17.08 26.01
C PHE A 4 36.21 17.22 24.56
N MET A 5 37.14 17.41 23.61
CA MET A 5 36.83 17.46 22.18
C MET A 5 36.23 16.13 21.69
N GLY A 6 36.70 15.00 22.23
CA GLY A 6 36.14 13.68 21.91
C GLY A 6 34.68 13.52 22.38
N LEU A 7 34.36 14.01 23.59
CA LEU A 7 33.00 13.94 24.14
C LEU A 7 32.01 14.79 23.35
N VAL A 8 32.40 16.00 22.95
CA VAL A 8 31.56 16.88 22.12
C VAL A 8 31.29 16.24 20.76
N GLY A 9 32.31 15.67 20.11
CA GLY A 9 32.15 14.95 18.85
C GLY A 9 31.19 13.77 18.97
N ALA A 10 31.31 12.98 20.05
CA ALA A 10 30.41 11.86 20.31
C ALA A 10 28.95 12.30 20.42
N VAL A 11 28.66 13.38 21.16
CA VAL A 11 27.29 13.89 21.32
C VAL A 11 26.68 14.34 19.99
N VAL A 12 27.45 15.05 19.15
CA VAL A 12 26.98 15.50 17.83
C VAL A 12 26.66 14.31 16.92
N ILE A 13 27.56 13.33 16.86
CA ILE A 13 27.37 12.13 16.04
C ILE A 13 26.16 11.32 16.54
N THR A 14 26.00 11.16 17.85
CA THR A 14 24.85 10.47 18.44
C THR A 14 23.55 11.18 18.10
N HIS A 15 23.50 12.52 18.18
CA HIS A 15 22.30 13.27 17.86
C HIS A 15 21.86 13.07 16.39
N TRP A 16 22.78 13.15 15.44
CA TRP A 16 22.44 12.95 14.02
C TRP A 16 22.08 11.50 13.72
N SER A 17 22.83 10.54 14.27
CA SER A 17 22.52 9.12 14.13
C SER A 17 21.13 8.79 14.67
N TYR A 18 20.74 9.39 15.80
CA TYR A 18 19.43 9.17 16.42
C TYR A 18 18.29 9.72 15.56
N VAL A 19 18.43 10.94 15.02
CA VAL A 19 17.44 11.53 14.11
C VAL A 19 17.29 10.68 12.84
N LEU A 20 18.40 10.27 12.22
CA LEU A 20 18.40 9.38 11.06
C LEU A 20 17.72 8.04 11.34
N LEU A 21 17.97 7.45 12.52
CA LEU A 21 17.35 6.18 12.91
C LEU A 21 15.83 6.32 13.02
N ILE A 22 15.34 7.41 13.62
CA ILE A 22 13.89 7.67 13.71
C ILE A 22 13.29 7.86 12.32
N ASP A 23 13.96 8.59 11.44
CA ASP A 23 13.45 8.83 10.08
C ASP A 23 13.37 7.54 9.26
N ILE A 24 14.40 6.69 9.32
CA ILE A 24 14.39 5.36 8.68
C ILE A 24 13.33 4.45 9.31
N SER A 25 13.17 4.51 10.63
CA SER A 25 12.17 3.70 11.34
C SER A 25 10.74 4.07 10.92
N ARG A 26 10.48 5.34 10.56
CA ARG A 26 9.17 5.77 10.05
C ARG A 26 8.84 5.25 8.66
N ILE A 27 9.86 4.92 7.87
CA ILE A 27 9.70 4.36 6.52
C ILE A 27 9.54 2.84 6.59
N LEU A 28 10.30 2.17 7.47
CA LEU A 28 10.24 0.71 7.62
C LEU A 28 9.04 0.24 8.45
N LEU A 29 8.52 1.07 9.33
CA LEU A 29 7.27 0.81 10.03
C LEU A 29 6.13 1.17 9.06
N ASP A 30 5.84 0.25 8.14
CA ASP A 30 4.79 0.34 7.10
C ASP A 30 3.59 1.14 7.61
N ARG A 31 3.56 2.42 7.26
CA ARG A 31 2.37 3.22 7.51
C ARG A 31 1.34 2.74 6.49
N GLU A 32 0.34 2.04 7.00
CA GLU A 32 -0.92 1.84 6.29
C GLU A 32 -1.40 3.21 5.81
N ALA A 33 -1.75 3.27 4.52
CA ALA A 33 -2.28 4.50 3.95
C ALA A 33 -3.59 4.87 4.66
N ALA A 34 -3.92 6.18 4.61
CA ALA A 34 -5.13 6.67 5.25
C ALA A 34 -6.36 5.84 4.80
N PRO A 35 -7.19 5.33 5.73
CA PRO A 35 -8.34 4.46 5.39
C PRO A 35 -9.30 5.08 4.37
N VAL A 36 -9.39 6.41 4.36
CA VAL A 36 -10.18 7.19 3.39
C VAL A 36 -9.66 7.02 1.97
N LEU A 37 -8.33 6.97 1.77
CA LEU A 37 -7.72 6.78 0.46
C LEU A 37 -7.99 5.35 -0.04
N VAL A 38 -7.82 4.35 0.83
CA VAL A 38 -8.10 2.94 0.52
C VAL A 38 -9.55 2.75 0.09
N ALA A 39 -10.50 3.34 0.84
CA ALA A 39 -11.92 3.30 0.48
C ALA A 39 -12.19 3.96 -0.88
N LYS A 40 -11.58 5.12 -1.15
CA LYS A 40 -11.75 5.83 -2.42
C LYS A 40 -11.22 5.02 -3.60
N ILE A 41 -10.03 4.44 -3.47
CA ILE A 41 -9.42 3.56 -4.49
C ILE A 41 -10.34 2.36 -4.77
N ARG A 42 -10.81 1.68 -3.72
CA ARG A 42 -11.75 0.56 -3.84
C ARG A 42 -13.00 0.97 -4.62
N THR A 43 -13.64 2.06 -4.22
CA THR A 43 -14.87 2.53 -4.89
C THR A 43 -14.63 2.89 -6.36
N THR A 44 -13.50 3.50 -6.70
CA THR A 44 -13.17 3.81 -8.10
C THR A 44 -13.03 2.54 -8.95
N ILE A 45 -12.36 1.51 -8.43
CA ILE A 45 -12.17 0.25 -9.16
C ILE A 45 -13.50 -0.52 -9.28
N GLU A 46 -14.26 -0.62 -8.18
CA GLU A 46 -15.56 -1.31 -8.15
C GLU A 46 -16.65 -0.56 -8.94
N ALA A 47 -16.49 0.74 -9.17
CA ALA A 47 -17.39 1.53 -10.04
C ALA A 47 -17.10 1.34 -11.55
N ASP A 48 -15.90 0.89 -11.93
CA ASP A 48 -15.61 0.52 -13.32
C ASP A 48 -16.15 -0.88 -13.60
N SER A 49 -17.25 -1.00 -14.35
CA SER A 49 -17.80 -2.29 -14.81
C SER A 49 -18.20 -3.25 -13.66
N ASP A 50 -18.06 -4.57 -13.87
CA ASP A 50 -18.39 -5.65 -12.90
C ASP A 50 -17.14 -6.09 -12.12
N ASN A 51 -16.30 -5.13 -11.73
CA ASN A 51 -15.04 -5.39 -11.05
C ASN A 51 -15.27 -5.52 -9.54
N LEU A 52 -14.74 -6.58 -8.94
CA LEU A 52 -14.73 -6.78 -7.49
C LEU A 52 -13.29 -6.74 -6.98
N VAL A 53 -13.01 -5.88 -6.01
CA VAL A 53 -11.70 -5.83 -5.36
C VAL A 53 -11.69 -6.86 -4.23
N ALA A 54 -10.97 -7.95 -4.43
CA ALA A 54 -10.84 -9.05 -3.47
C ALA A 54 -9.90 -8.67 -2.33
N ASP A 55 -8.76 -8.08 -2.68
CA ASP A 55 -7.72 -7.67 -1.75
C ASP A 55 -7.15 -6.32 -2.19
N LEU A 56 -6.87 -5.43 -1.24
CA LEU A 56 -6.34 -4.09 -1.50
C LEU A 56 -5.52 -3.63 -0.31
N ASP A 57 -4.21 -3.63 -0.51
CA ASP A 57 -3.24 -3.11 0.43
C ASP A 57 -2.54 -1.89 -0.17
N VAL A 58 -2.46 -0.83 0.63
CA VAL A 58 -1.86 0.44 0.26
C VAL A 58 -0.92 0.83 1.40
N TRP A 59 0.37 0.94 1.09
CA TRP A 59 1.39 1.31 2.07
C TRP A 59 2.30 2.41 1.55
N GLN A 60 2.89 3.16 2.48
CA GLN A 60 3.80 4.24 2.18
C GLN A 60 5.24 3.71 2.02
N VAL A 61 5.80 3.80 0.80
CA VAL A 61 7.19 3.39 0.53
C VAL A 61 8.19 4.53 0.71
N SER A 62 7.74 5.78 0.65
CA SER A 62 8.55 6.97 0.89
C SER A 62 7.67 8.16 1.31
N PRO A 63 8.23 9.26 1.86
CA PRO A 63 7.43 10.41 2.33
C PRO A 63 6.46 10.99 1.29
N HIS A 64 6.71 10.76 0.00
CA HIS A 64 5.90 11.24 -1.12
C HIS A 64 5.32 10.11 -1.99
N ASP A 65 5.68 8.85 -1.74
CA ASP A 65 5.34 7.73 -2.60
C ASP A 65 4.57 6.65 -1.84
N LEU A 66 3.52 6.13 -2.49
CA LEU A 66 2.67 5.05 -2.00
C LEU A 66 2.81 3.88 -2.97
N ALA A 67 2.84 2.65 -2.46
CA ALA A 67 2.71 1.45 -3.26
C ALA A 67 1.33 0.83 -3.03
N VAL A 68 0.78 0.24 -4.08
CA VAL A 68 -0.55 -0.40 -4.06
C VAL A 68 -0.48 -1.76 -4.69
N ILE A 69 -0.97 -2.75 -3.95
CA ILE A 69 -1.18 -4.11 -4.44
C ILE A 69 -2.65 -4.44 -4.28
N PHE A 70 -3.28 -4.89 -5.35
CA PHE A 70 -4.67 -5.27 -5.32
C PHE A 70 -5.00 -6.38 -6.31
N THR A 71 -6.04 -7.13 -5.96
CA THR A 71 -6.57 -8.20 -6.79
C THR A 71 -7.97 -7.83 -7.26
N VAL A 72 -8.16 -7.82 -8.57
CA VAL A 72 -9.47 -7.58 -9.21
C VAL A 72 -10.02 -8.90 -9.73
N VAL A 73 -11.23 -9.23 -9.31
CA VAL A 73 -12.03 -10.33 -9.84
C VAL A 73 -13.08 -9.73 -10.76
N THR A 74 -13.11 -10.15 -12.03
CA THR A 74 -14.06 -9.63 -13.02
C THR A 74 -14.44 -10.69 -14.05
N ASN A 75 -15.67 -10.63 -14.58
CA ASN A 75 -16.10 -11.45 -15.71
C ASN A 75 -15.44 -11.03 -17.04
N PHE A 76 -14.93 -9.81 -17.11
CA PHE A 76 -14.34 -9.22 -18.31
C PHE A 76 -12.94 -8.68 -18.00
N PRO A 77 -11.93 -9.56 -17.91
CA PRO A 77 -10.58 -9.14 -17.54
C PRO A 77 -10.01 -8.15 -18.57
N LYS A 78 -9.71 -6.93 -18.12
CA LYS A 78 -9.01 -5.92 -18.91
C LYS A 78 -7.50 -6.02 -18.70
N ALA A 79 -6.73 -5.38 -19.57
CA ALA A 79 -5.29 -5.31 -19.42
C ALA A 79 -4.92 -4.61 -18.09
N PRO A 80 -3.85 -5.06 -17.39
CA PRO A 80 -3.36 -4.41 -16.17
C PRO A 80 -3.20 -2.89 -16.28
N ASP A 81 -2.80 -2.40 -17.44
CA ASP A 81 -2.57 -0.97 -17.68
C ASP A 81 -3.86 -0.14 -17.59
N HIS A 82 -5.02 -0.73 -17.87
CA HIS A 82 -6.32 -0.06 -17.68
C HIS A 82 -6.55 0.26 -16.20
N TYR A 83 -6.30 -0.72 -15.33
CA TYR A 83 -6.47 -0.55 -13.90
C TYR A 83 -5.44 0.41 -13.30
N LYS A 84 -4.20 0.38 -13.82
CA LYS A 84 -3.18 1.36 -13.44
C LYS A 84 -3.59 2.78 -13.81
N ALA A 85 -4.19 2.99 -14.99
CA ALA A 85 -4.67 4.30 -15.42
C ALA A 85 -5.77 4.86 -14.50
N LEU A 86 -6.68 4.02 -13.99
CA LEU A 86 -7.71 4.43 -13.02
C LEU A 86 -7.11 4.94 -11.70
N LEU A 87 -5.90 4.49 -11.36
CA LEU A 87 -5.23 4.82 -10.11
C LEU A 87 -4.23 5.96 -10.23
N GLN A 88 -3.89 6.40 -11.45
CA GLN A 88 -2.95 7.51 -11.65
C GLN A 88 -3.38 8.80 -10.93
N GLU A 89 -4.69 9.06 -10.82
CA GLU A 89 -5.23 10.22 -10.12
C GLU A 89 -4.95 10.20 -8.60
N PHE A 90 -4.75 9.01 -8.02
CA PHE A 90 -4.62 8.82 -6.57
C PHE A 90 -3.19 8.62 -6.09
N ILE A 91 -2.36 7.95 -6.89
CA ILE A 91 -1.09 7.37 -6.42
C ILE A 91 0.13 7.78 -7.26
N GLY A 92 -0.06 8.48 -8.38
CA GLY A 92 1.04 8.80 -9.30
C GLY A 92 1.64 7.55 -9.98
N GLU A 93 2.93 7.58 -10.31
CA GLU A 93 3.61 6.52 -11.09
C GLU A 93 4.27 5.41 -10.26
N VAL A 94 4.10 5.40 -8.95
CA VAL A 94 5.06 4.67 -8.10
C VAL A 94 4.44 3.36 -7.61
N HIS A 95 4.77 2.26 -8.30
CA HIS A 95 4.54 0.87 -7.88
C HIS A 95 3.07 0.44 -7.64
N VAL A 96 2.35 0.23 -8.74
CA VAL A 96 1.05 -0.45 -8.75
C VAL A 96 1.22 -1.88 -9.26
N ASN A 97 0.92 -2.88 -8.42
CA ASN A 97 0.78 -4.26 -8.83
C ASN A 97 -0.71 -4.64 -8.85
N VAL A 98 -1.18 -5.14 -9.99
CA VAL A 98 -2.56 -5.58 -10.15
C VAL A 98 -2.58 -7.03 -10.61
N GLU A 99 -3.23 -7.87 -9.82
CA GLU A 99 -3.58 -9.21 -10.23
C GLU A 99 -5.01 -9.21 -10.78
N VAL A 100 -5.16 -9.54 -12.06
CA VAL A 100 -6.48 -9.63 -12.71
C VAL A 100 -6.88 -11.09 -12.76
N GLN A 101 -7.83 -11.46 -11.91
CA GLN A 101 -8.45 -12.76 -11.93
C GLN A 101 -9.74 -12.71 -12.72
N ASN A 102 -9.81 -13.55 -13.77
CA ASN A 102 -11.10 -13.81 -14.41
C ASN A 102 -11.99 -14.56 -13.43
N MET A 103 -13.29 -14.26 -13.41
CA MET A 103 -14.30 -14.99 -12.64
C MET A 103 -14.44 -16.43 -13.18
N ARG A 104 -13.45 -17.28 -12.85
CA ARG A 104 -13.51 -18.75 -12.87
C ARG A 104 -13.67 -19.30 -11.46
N VAL A 105 -14.06 -18.44 -10.52
CA VAL A 105 -14.18 -18.78 -9.10
C VAL A 105 -15.39 -19.68 -8.95
N ASN A 106 -15.14 -20.92 -8.50
CA ASN A 106 -16.16 -21.81 -7.99
C ASN A 106 -17.04 -21.03 -6.98
N PRO A 107 -18.37 -20.95 -7.14
CA PRO A 107 -19.23 -20.12 -6.29
C PRO A 107 -19.01 -20.34 -4.78
N ALA A 108 -18.56 -21.53 -4.36
CA ALA A 108 -18.19 -21.84 -2.97
C ALA A 108 -16.99 -21.04 -2.42
N LEU A 109 -16.00 -20.70 -3.27
CA LEU A 109 -14.85 -19.88 -2.86
C LEU A 109 -15.20 -18.39 -2.80
N LEU A 110 -16.22 -17.96 -3.56
CA LEU A 110 -16.71 -16.58 -3.52
C LEU A 110 -17.41 -16.28 -2.19
N GLU A 111 -18.22 -17.23 -1.69
CA GLU A 111 -18.80 -17.11 -0.34
C GLU A 111 -17.70 -17.07 0.72
N LEU A 112 -16.65 -17.88 0.58
CA LEU A 112 -15.54 -17.89 1.53
C LEU A 112 -14.73 -16.58 1.53
N LEU A 113 -14.51 -15.98 0.35
CA LEU A 113 -13.87 -14.68 0.20
C LEU A 113 -14.74 -13.53 0.72
N LEU A 114 -16.06 -13.57 0.48
CA LEU A 114 -17.00 -12.59 1.04
C LEU A 114 -17.08 -12.68 2.57
N ILE A 115 -17.06 -13.90 3.12
CA ILE A 115 -17.01 -14.16 4.56
C ILE A 115 -15.69 -13.66 5.16
N LEU A 116 -14.55 -13.91 4.50
CA LEU A 116 -13.24 -13.41 4.94
C LEU A 116 -13.14 -11.88 4.86
N LYS A 117 -13.74 -11.23 3.84
CA LYS A 117 -13.81 -9.77 3.70
C LYS A 117 -14.62 -9.09 4.82
N THR A 118 -15.47 -9.83 5.53
CA THR A 118 -16.24 -9.35 6.70
C THR A 118 -15.59 -9.64 8.05
N LEU A 119 -14.47 -10.38 8.11
CA LEU A 119 -13.75 -10.55 9.37
C LEU A 119 -12.91 -9.29 9.66
N PRO A 120 -13.03 -8.69 10.85
CA PRO A 120 -12.07 -7.68 11.28
C PRO A 120 -10.72 -8.36 11.45
N VAL A 121 -9.74 -7.97 10.64
CA VAL A 121 -8.34 -8.32 10.89
C VAL A 121 -7.96 -7.62 12.20
N VAL A 122 -7.72 -8.42 13.24
CA VAL A 122 -7.25 -7.99 14.58
C VAL A 122 -5.74 -8.01 14.61
#